data_AF-A0A1Q9V3Q4-F1
#
_entry.id   AF-A0A1Q9V3Q4-F1
#
_cell.length_a   1.000
_cell.length_b   1.000
_cell.length_c   1.000
_cell.angle_alpha   90.00
_cell.angle_beta   90.00
_cell.angle_gamma   90.00
#
_symmetry.space_group_name_H-M   'P 1'
#
loop_
_entity.id
_entity.type
_entity.pdbx_description
1 polymer ?
#
loop_
_entity_poly.entity_id
_entity_poly.type
_entity_poly.pdbx_seq_one_letter_code
_entity_poly.pdbx_strand_id
1 'polypeptide(L)'
;MSNTVLFCVAAFALLIVWSAWHGYRKTGSSADFLVAGRAAPWWLIAGSLIASTVSGATFFGLISSYHRTGFSAHWIPLGVAFSWLVICFAVGPRLRRYGRFTIPEYFADRFSSPGLRVVFAAVTVIWMVFLLSTVLVQGGLLFGELWGWNYGTSV
;
A
#
# COMPACT_ATOMS: atom_id res chain seq x y z
N MET A 1 30.28 -2.86 5.03
CA MET A 1 29.23 -3.58 4.26
C MET A 1 29.90 -4.43 3.20
N SER A 2 29.43 -5.66 2.98
CA SER A 2 29.90 -6.46 1.85
C SER A 2 29.49 -5.80 0.53
N ASN A 3 30.37 -5.78 -0.47
CA ASN A 3 30.09 -5.26 -1.82
C ASN A 3 28.78 -5.83 -2.42
N THR A 4 28.41 -7.05 -2.02
CA THR A 4 27.16 -7.71 -2.42
C THR A 4 25.92 -6.94 -1.96
N VAL A 5 25.90 -6.43 -0.72
CA VAL A 5 24.72 -5.73 -0.16
C VAL A 5 24.50 -4.42 -0.88
N LEU A 6 25.58 -3.66 -1.13
CA LEU A 6 25.51 -2.40 -1.86
C LEU A 6 25.01 -2.60 -3.29
N PHE A 7 25.49 -3.66 -3.95
CA PHE A 7 25.02 -4.06 -5.27
C PHE A 7 23.51 -4.37 -5.28
N CYS A 8 23.02 -5.16 -4.33
CA CYS A 8 21.59 -5.49 -4.21
C CYS A 8 20.72 -4.23 -4.03
N VAL A 9 21.12 -3.31 -3.15
CA VAL A 9 20.39 -2.06 -2.90
C VAL A 9 20.36 -1.18 -4.15
N ALA A 10 21.50 -1.02 -4.82
CA ALA A 10 21.60 -0.22 -6.04
C ALA A 10 20.75 -0.82 -7.18
N ALA A 11 20.81 -2.15 -7.38
CA ALA A 11 20.01 -2.83 -8.38
C ALA A 11 18.50 -2.67 -8.11
N PHE A 12 18.08 -2.79 -6.85
CA PHE A 12 16.70 -2.58 -6.45
C PHE A 12 16.22 -1.14 -6.68
N ALA A 13 17.03 -0.14 -6.32
CA ALA A 13 16.73 1.27 -6.58
C ALA A 13 16.59 1.56 -8.08
N LEU A 14 17.49 1.02 -8.90
CA LEU A 14 17.43 1.16 -10.36
C LEU A 14 16.16 0.51 -10.95
N LEU A 15 15.74 -0.65 -10.45
CA LEU A 15 14.50 -1.30 -10.86
C LEU A 15 13.26 -0.46 -10.53
N ILE A 16 13.23 0.17 -9.36
CA ILE A 16 12.15 1.10 -8.98
C ILE A 16 12.10 2.29 -9.93
N VAL A 17 13.24 2.95 -10.15
CA VAL A 17 13.32 4.13 -11.04
C VAL A 17 12.93 3.76 -12.47
N TRP A 18 13.44 2.64 -12.98
CA TRP A 18 13.13 2.16 -14.32
C TRP A 18 11.63 1.84 -14.49
N SER A 19 11.04 1.13 -13.54
CA SER A 19 9.62 0.78 -13.59
C SER A 19 8.71 2.00 -13.47
N ALA A 20 9.06 2.97 -12.61
CA ALA A 20 8.36 4.25 -12.48
C ALA A 20 8.45 5.08 -13.75
N TRP A 21 9.64 5.20 -14.35
CA TRP A 21 9.84 5.94 -15.61
C TRP A 21 9.04 5.33 -16.76
N HIS A 22 9.07 4.00 -16.88
CA HIS A 22 8.32 3.29 -17.90
C HIS A 22 6.80 3.44 -17.71
N GLY A 23 6.30 3.43 -16.47
CA GLY A 23 4.90 3.71 -16.14
C GLY A 23 4.49 5.15 -16.46
N TYR A 24 5.34 6.12 -16.11
CA TYR A 24 5.12 7.54 -16.40
C TYR A 24 4.94 7.80 -17.91
N ARG A 25 5.79 7.20 -18.75
CA ARG A 25 5.68 7.33 -20.22
C ARG A 25 4.40 6.76 -20.83
N LYS A 26 3.71 5.87 -20.12
CA LYS A 26 2.45 5.24 -20.56
C LYS A 26 1.21 5.94 -20.01
N THR A 27 1.38 6.94 -19.15
CA THR A 27 0.27 7.63 -18.49
C THR A 27 -0.08 8.90 -19.24
N GLY A 28 -1.20 8.91 -19.97
CA GLY A 28 -1.69 10.10 -20.68
C GLY A 28 -2.98 10.68 -20.10
N SER A 29 -3.75 9.89 -19.35
CA SER A 29 -5.04 10.28 -18.79
C SER A 29 -5.18 9.87 -17.32
N SER A 30 -6.18 10.45 -16.63
CA SER A 30 -6.52 10.06 -15.26
C SER A 30 -6.95 8.60 -15.15
N ALA A 31 -7.50 8.01 -16.21
CA ALA A 31 -7.86 6.59 -16.22
C ALA A 31 -6.61 5.69 -16.30
N ASP A 32 -5.60 6.11 -17.05
CA ASP A 32 -4.31 5.41 -17.10
C ASP A 32 -3.61 5.46 -15.74
N PHE A 33 -3.68 6.60 -15.06
CA PHE A 33 -3.06 6.78 -13.75
C PHE A 33 -3.80 6.04 -12.63
N LEU A 34 -5.12 6.15 -12.56
CA LEU A 34 -5.91 5.67 -11.42
C LEU A 34 -6.30 4.19 -11.53
N VAL A 35 -6.47 3.65 -12.74
CA VAL A 35 -6.94 2.27 -12.95
C VAL A 35 -6.12 1.51 -13.99
N ALA A 36 -4.92 1.98 -14.32
CA ALA A 36 -4.05 1.37 -15.33
C ALA A 36 -4.76 1.16 -16.68
N GLY A 37 -5.65 2.09 -17.05
CA GLY A 37 -6.44 2.02 -18.28
C GLY A 37 -7.38 0.81 -18.35
N ARG A 38 -7.61 0.11 -17.22
CA ARG A 38 -8.33 -1.18 -17.13
C ARG A 38 -7.74 -2.29 -18.00
N ALA A 39 -6.49 -2.15 -18.43
CA ALA A 39 -5.80 -3.12 -19.29
C ALA A 39 -4.93 -4.12 -18.50
N ALA A 40 -4.71 -3.87 -17.20
CA ALA A 40 -3.88 -4.73 -16.37
C ALA A 40 -4.51 -6.13 -16.17
N PRO A 41 -3.75 -7.22 -16.33
CA PRO A 41 -4.25 -8.56 -16.11
C PRO A 41 -4.51 -8.81 -14.61
N TRP A 42 -5.41 -9.75 -14.30
CA TRP A 42 -5.91 -9.99 -12.94
C TRP A 42 -4.79 -10.26 -11.92
N TRP A 43 -3.73 -10.97 -12.33
CA TRP A 43 -2.62 -11.34 -11.45
C TRP A 43 -1.76 -10.13 -11.08
N LEU A 44 -1.62 -9.15 -11.99
CA LEU A 44 -0.88 -7.91 -11.71
C LEU A 44 -1.66 -7.02 -10.74
N ILE A 45 -2.98 -6.94 -10.92
CA ILE A 45 -3.88 -6.21 -10.00
C ILE A 45 -3.87 -6.87 -8.62
N ALA A 46 -3.97 -8.20 -8.56
CA ALA A 46 -3.93 -8.94 -7.30
C ALA A 46 -2.58 -8.77 -6.58
N GLY A 47 -1.47 -8.88 -7.32
CA GLY A 47 -0.13 -8.65 -6.78
C GLY A 47 0.05 -7.23 -6.25
N SER A 48 -0.43 -6.21 -6.98
CA SER A 48 -0.41 -4.83 -6.53
C SER A 48 -1.24 -4.61 -5.27
N LEU A 49 -2.43 -5.20 -5.18
CA LEU A 49 -3.29 -5.12 -4.00
C LEU A 49 -2.58 -5.69 -2.76
N ILE A 50 -1.98 -6.87 -2.89
CA ILE A 50 -1.21 -7.49 -1.79
C ILE A 50 -0.02 -6.60 -1.42
N ALA A 51 0.76 -6.16 -2.41
CA ALA A 51 1.93 -5.30 -2.18
C ALA A 51 1.56 -3.98 -1.48
N SER A 52 0.41 -3.36 -1.81
CA SER A 52 -0.07 -2.15 -1.15
C SER A 52 -0.48 -2.35 0.31
N THR A 53 -0.77 -3.58 0.72
CA THR A 53 -1.22 -3.89 2.09
C THR A 53 -0.09 -4.33 3.00
N VAL A 54 0.98 -4.86 2.42
CA VAL A 54 2.13 -5.34 3.17
C VAL A 54 3.11 -4.18 3.36
N SER A 55 3.30 -3.77 4.60
CA SER A 55 4.25 -2.73 5.00
C SER A 55 5.24 -3.27 6.04
N GLY A 56 6.30 -2.51 6.30
CA GLY A 56 7.23 -2.79 7.41
C GLY A 56 6.50 -2.99 8.75
N ALA A 57 5.41 -2.26 8.96
CA ALA A 57 4.61 -2.30 10.19
C ALA A 57 3.99 -3.68 10.37
N THR A 58 3.47 -4.22 9.27
CA THR A 58 2.84 -5.54 9.23
C THR A 58 3.90 -6.63 9.42
N PHE A 59 5.07 -6.46 8.80
CA PHE A 59 6.19 -7.39 8.93
C PHE A 59 6.69 -7.49 10.37
N PHE A 60 7.07 -6.37 10.98
CA PHE A 60 7.52 -6.34 12.39
C PHE A 60 6.40 -6.69 13.37
N GLY A 61 5.15 -6.31 13.07
CA GLY A 61 3.97 -6.64 13.88
C GLY A 61 3.69 -8.15 13.92
N LEU A 62 3.79 -8.83 12.78
CA LEU A 62 3.65 -10.28 12.72
C LEU A 62 4.82 -10.98 13.44
N ILE A 63 6.06 -10.59 13.15
CA ILE A 63 7.24 -11.18 13.80
C ILE A 63 7.18 -11.04 15.32
N SER A 64 6.86 -9.85 15.82
CA SER A 64 6.74 -9.61 17.26
C SER A 64 5.59 -10.41 17.89
N SER A 65 4.48 -10.60 17.18
CA SER A 65 3.38 -11.45 17.63
C SER A 65 3.80 -12.91 17.71
N TYR A 66 4.44 -13.44 16.66
CA TYR A 66 4.97 -14.81 16.65
C TYR A 66 6.01 -15.04 17.74
N HIS A 67 6.88 -14.05 17.99
CA HIS A 67 7.88 -14.14 19.05
C HIS A 67 7.24 -14.22 20.45
N ARG A 68 6.11 -13.53 20.69
CA ARG A 68 5.45 -13.48 22.00
C ARG A 68 4.51 -14.65 22.26
N THR A 69 3.72 -15.05 21.26
CA THR A 69 2.63 -16.03 21.44
C THR A 69 2.83 -17.31 20.63
N GLY A 70 3.94 -17.42 19.88
CA GLY A 70 4.31 -18.61 19.12
C GLY A 70 3.33 -18.92 17.99
N PHE A 71 3.12 -20.21 17.71
CA PHE A 71 2.23 -20.67 16.65
C PHE A 71 0.77 -20.21 16.83
N SER A 72 0.35 -19.83 18.04
CA SER A 72 -1.00 -19.31 18.24
C SER A 72 -1.26 -18.04 17.43
N ALA A 73 -0.25 -17.23 17.09
CA ALA A 73 -0.40 -16.01 16.29
C ALA A 73 -0.86 -16.23 14.83
N HIS A 74 -0.93 -17.47 14.33
CA HIS A 74 -1.36 -17.77 12.95
C HIS A 74 -2.78 -17.31 12.62
N TRP A 75 -3.64 -17.10 13.62
CA TRP A 75 -4.98 -16.55 13.37
C TRP A 75 -4.92 -15.13 12.77
N ILE A 76 -3.86 -14.36 13.02
CA ILE A 76 -3.69 -12.99 12.49
C ILE A 76 -3.61 -13.00 10.96
N PRO A 77 -2.64 -13.67 10.31
CA PRO A 77 -2.58 -13.69 8.85
C PRO A 77 -3.80 -14.39 8.21
N LEU A 78 -4.35 -15.43 8.86
CA LEU A 78 -5.57 -16.08 8.38
C LEU A 78 -6.78 -15.14 8.40
N GLY A 79 -6.95 -14.36 9.46
CA GLY A 79 -8.01 -13.35 9.57
C GLY A 79 -7.87 -12.25 8.52
N VAL A 80 -6.63 -11.80 8.25
CA VAL A 80 -6.36 -10.81 7.19
C VAL A 80 -6.69 -11.39 5.82
N ALA A 81 -6.28 -12.62 5.52
CA ALA A 81 -6.59 -13.28 4.26
C ALA A 81 -8.11 -13.44 4.06
N PHE A 82 -8.83 -13.86 5.10
CA PHE A 82 -10.27 -14.00 5.08
C PHE A 82 -10.97 -12.65 4.87
N SER A 83 -10.52 -11.59 5.56
CA SER A 83 -11.06 -10.24 5.39
C SER A 83 -10.92 -9.74 3.96
N TRP A 84 -9.78 -10.02 3.32
CA TRP A 84 -9.57 -9.72 1.90
C TRP A 84 -10.53 -10.46 0.98
N LEU A 85 -10.78 -11.75 1.23
CA LEU A 85 -11.78 -12.51 0.47
C LEU A 85 -13.16 -11.88 0.60
N VAL A 86 -13.58 -11.55 1.82
CA VAL A 86 -14.88 -10.92 2.07
C VAL A 86 -15.00 -9.58 1.33
N ILE A 87 -13.98 -8.71 1.41
CA ILE A 87 -13.97 -7.42 0.71
C ILE A 87 -14.02 -7.62 -0.81
N CYS A 88 -13.21 -8.53 -1.35
CA CYS A 88 -13.16 -8.83 -2.77
C CYS A 88 -14.51 -9.30 -3.32
N PHE A 89 -15.22 -10.18 -2.61
CA PHE A 89 -16.51 -10.70 -3.06
C PHE A 89 -17.70 -9.78 -2.73
N ALA A 90 -17.70 -9.11 -1.58
CA ALA A 90 -18.82 -8.27 -1.16
C ALA A 90 -18.76 -6.86 -1.77
N VAL A 91 -17.59 -6.23 -1.76
CA VAL A 91 -17.42 -4.83 -2.18
C VAL A 91 -16.94 -4.74 -3.63
N GLY A 92 -16.05 -5.64 -4.04
CA GLY A 92 -15.46 -5.66 -5.39
C GLY A 92 -16.49 -5.55 -6.53
N PRO A 93 -17.53 -6.40 -6.61
CA PRO A 93 -18.52 -6.34 -7.68
C PRO A 93 -19.38 -5.08 -7.67
N ARG A 94 -19.58 -4.47 -6.50
CA ARG A 94 -20.33 -3.21 -6.39
C ARG A 94 -19.50 -2.05 -6.91
N LEU A 95 -18.23 -1.99 -6.52
CA LEU A 95 -17.30 -0.93 -6.93
C LEU A 95 -16.96 -1.02 -8.42
N ARG A 96 -16.79 -2.22 -8.98
CA ARG A 96 -16.55 -2.42 -10.42
C ARG A 96 -17.71 -1.94 -11.30
N ARG A 97 -18.96 -2.08 -10.83
CA ARG A 97 -20.15 -1.61 -11.55
C ARG A 97 -20.32 -0.09 -11.48
N TYR A 98 -19.81 0.57 -10.45
CA TYR A 98 -19.95 2.01 -10.24
C TYR A 98 -19.12 2.85 -11.21
N GLY A 99 -17.97 2.35 -11.66
CA GLY A 99 -17.24 2.91 -12.80
C GLY A 99 -16.47 4.21 -12.57
N ARG A 100 -16.66 4.92 -11.44
CA ARG A 100 -15.80 6.05 -11.04
C ARG A 100 -14.50 5.60 -10.37
N PHE A 101 -13.58 6.54 -10.21
CA PHE A 101 -12.20 6.28 -9.84
C PHE A 101 -11.91 6.31 -8.32
N THR A 102 -12.78 6.91 -7.50
CA THR A 102 -12.48 7.12 -6.07
C THR A 102 -13.62 6.71 -5.12
N ILE A 103 -13.25 6.27 -3.91
CA ILE A 103 -14.21 5.87 -2.85
C ILE A 103 -15.03 7.07 -2.32
N PRO A 104 -14.45 8.27 -2.09
CA PRO A 104 -15.25 9.43 -1.67
C PRO A 104 -16.32 9.82 -2.69
N GLU A 105 -16.03 9.70 -3.99
CA GLU A 105 -17.04 9.92 -5.04
C GLU A 105 -18.15 8.86 -5.00
N TYR A 106 -17.84 7.61 -4.67
CA TYR A 106 -18.86 6.57 -4.48
C TYR A 106 -19.86 6.94 -3.38
N PHE A 107 -19.38 7.37 -2.22
CA PHE A 107 -20.26 7.77 -1.13
C PHE A 107 -21.03 9.07 -1.43
N ALA A 108 -20.38 10.04 -2.09
CA ALA A 108 -21.02 11.29 -2.47
C ALA A 108 -22.24 11.06 -3.38
N ASP A 109 -22.10 10.24 -4.42
CA ASP A 109 -23.21 9.94 -5.33
C ASP A 109 -24.25 9.04 -4.68
N ARG A 110 -23.82 8.05 -3.89
CA ARG A 110 -24.73 7.11 -3.21
C ARG A 110 -25.71 7.82 -2.27
N PHE A 111 -25.25 8.90 -1.62
CA PHE A 111 -26.03 9.71 -0.69
C PHE A 111 -26.43 11.08 -1.26
N SER A 112 -26.14 11.34 -2.53
CA SER A 112 -26.43 12.60 -3.23
C SER A 112 -25.98 13.86 -2.46
N SER A 113 -24.84 13.78 -1.77
CA SER A 113 -24.35 14.85 -0.88
C SER A 113 -22.91 15.24 -1.23
N PRO A 114 -22.71 16.43 -1.84
CA PRO A 114 -21.38 16.95 -2.13
C PRO A 114 -20.54 17.19 -0.86
N GLY A 115 -21.18 17.56 0.26
CA GLY A 115 -20.49 17.74 1.54
C GLY A 115 -19.87 16.43 2.05
N LEU A 116 -20.56 15.31 1.81
CA LEU A 116 -20.08 13.99 2.20
C LEU A 116 -18.82 13.57 1.42
N ARG A 117 -18.69 14.02 0.15
CA ARG A 117 -17.46 13.85 -0.64
C ARG A 117 -16.24 14.44 0.07
N VAL A 118 -16.38 15.68 0.56
CA VAL A 118 -15.28 16.43 1.19
C VAL A 118 -14.90 15.78 2.51
N VAL A 119 -15.88 15.36 3.31
CA VAL A 119 -15.62 14.67 4.58
C VAL A 119 -14.85 13.37 4.35
N PHE A 120 -15.32 12.49 3.44
CA PHE A 120 -14.62 11.23 3.16
C PHE A 120 -13.24 11.44 2.53
N ALA A 121 -13.09 12.44 1.66
CA ALA A 121 -11.79 12.80 1.10
C ALA A 121 -10.84 13.27 2.21
N ALA A 122 -11.28 14.15 3.11
CA ALA A 122 -10.49 14.63 4.23
C ALA A 122 -10.08 13.50 5.17
N VAL A 123 -11.01 12.62 5.55
CA VAL A 123 -10.72 11.43 6.37
C VAL A 123 -9.66 10.54 5.69
N THR A 124 -9.79 10.31 4.38
CA THR A 124 -8.83 9.49 3.63
C THR A 124 -7.44 10.13 3.60
N VAL A 125 -7.36 11.45 3.37
CA VAL A 125 -6.08 12.19 3.36
C VAL A 125 -5.44 12.17 4.74
N ILE A 126 -6.20 12.45 5.80
CA ILE A 126 -5.69 12.42 7.18
C ILE A 126 -5.14 11.02 7.50
N TRP A 127 -5.89 9.96 7.17
CA TRP A 127 -5.43 8.59 7.34
C TRP A 127 -4.13 8.30 6.58
N MET A 128 -4.00 8.76 5.32
CA MET A 128 -2.78 8.60 4.53
C MET A 128 -1.57 9.34 5.13
N VAL A 129 -1.77 10.51 5.73
CA VAL A 129 -0.69 11.25 6.41
C VAL A 129 -0.19 10.45 7.59
N PHE A 130 -1.07 9.95 8.46
CA PHE A 130 -0.67 9.10 9.58
C PHE A 130 0.02 7.83 9.12
N LEU A 131 -0.51 7.18 8.08
CA LEU A 131 0.10 5.99 7.50
C LEU A 131 1.53 6.28 7.03
N LEU A 132 1.72 7.35 6.27
CA LEU A 132 3.04 7.75 5.76
C LEU A 132 4.02 8.03 6.91
N SER A 133 3.58 8.77 7.93
CA SER A 133 4.40 9.02 9.12
C SER A 133 4.85 7.71 9.76
N THR A 134 3.97 6.73 9.94
CA THR A 134 4.36 5.44 10.56
C THR A 134 5.39 4.69 9.72
N VAL A 135 5.25 4.69 8.38
CA VAL A 135 6.17 4.01 7.47
C VAL A 135 7.54 4.69 7.48
N LEU A 136 7.59 6.02 7.51
CA LEU A 136 8.84 6.77 7.59
C LEU A 136 9.59 6.48 8.90
N VAL A 137 8.91 6.46 10.04
CA VAL A 137 9.52 6.11 11.34
C VAL A 137 10.11 4.70 11.30
N GLN A 138 9.38 3.72 10.76
CA GLN A 138 9.87 2.34 10.66
C GLN A 138 11.07 2.22 9.71
N GLY A 139 11.04 2.95 8.59
CA GLY A 139 12.18 3.07 7.71
C GLY A 139 13.38 3.63 8.45
N GLY A 140 13.24 4.77 9.12
CA GLY A 140 14.32 5.43 9.84
C GLY A 140 14.94 4.57 10.95
N LEU A 141 14.11 3.83 11.70
CA LEU A 141 14.59 2.87 12.70
C LEU A 141 15.37 1.72 12.06
N LEU A 142 14.90 1.18 10.94
CA LEU A 142 15.62 0.15 10.19
C LEU A 142 16.96 0.68 9.68
N PHE A 143 16.98 1.93 9.17
CA PHE A 143 18.21 2.55 8.70
C PHE A 143 19.22 2.77 9.83
N GLY A 144 18.75 3.19 11.01
CA GLY A 144 19.56 3.30 12.21
C GLY A 144 20.16 1.97 12.66
N GLU A 145 19.38 0.89 12.64
CA GLU A 145 19.86 -0.44 13.06
C GLU A 145 20.84 -1.06 12.06
N LEU A 146 20.61 -0.86 10.75
CA LEU A 146 21.45 -1.45 9.70
C LEU A 146 22.72 -0.65 9.40
N TRP A 147 22.65 0.69 9.45
CA TRP A 147 23.73 1.58 9.02
C TRP A 147 24.30 2.46 10.16
N GLY A 148 23.71 2.41 11.36
CA GLY A 148 24.13 3.27 12.48
C GLY A 148 23.85 4.76 12.26
N TRP A 149 22.98 5.09 11.29
CA TRP A 149 22.65 6.47 10.97
C TRP A 149 21.79 7.10 12.07
N ASN A 150 21.96 8.41 12.28
CA ASN A 150 21.12 9.13 13.22
C ASN A 150 19.68 9.12 12.71
N TYR A 151 18.71 9.05 13.62
CA TYR A 151 17.29 9.08 13.29
C TYR A 151 16.92 10.30 12.43
N GLY A 152 17.49 11.47 12.71
CA GLY A 152 17.23 12.69 11.94
C GLY A 152 17.74 12.68 10.50
N THR A 153 18.72 11.83 10.16
CA THR A 153 19.19 11.62 8.78
C THR A 153 18.52 10.45 8.08
N SER A 154 17.76 9.65 8.83
CA SER A 154 17.18 8.39 8.37
C SER A 154 15.68 8.49 8.05
N VAL A 155 15.02 9.59 8.44
CA VAL A 155 13.58 9.88 8.26
C VAL A 155 13.38 10.98 7.23
#